data_AF-A0A0T5NXN9-F1
#
_entry.id   AF-A0A0T5NXN9-F1
#
_cell.length_a   1.000
_cell.length_b   1.000
_cell.length_c   1.000
_cell.angle_alpha   90.00
_cell.angle_beta   90.00
_cell.angle_gamma   90.00
#
_symmetry.space_group_name_H-M   'P 1'
#
loop_
_entity.id
_entity.type
_entity.pdbx_description
1 polymer ?
#
loop_
_entity_poly.entity_id
_entity_poly.type
_entity_poly.pdbx_seq_one_letter_code
_entity_poly.pdbx_strand_id
1 'polypeptide(L)'
;MFDAVDPIGMLIPSDDEARTMECPGCTAAFMPKRLNQSYCSRACQKNASRGNRSAENRERSRRHYERAQRLAEMVYSAPPQERLGIIMHILEFIPHDAGLRNILTDPDLLGQPPRADNRMNIAKTANAYTKKFYGLSIKRYMTTVRSGKEPDGIPQSS
;
A
#
# COMPACT_ATOMS: atom_id res chain seq x y z
N MET A 1 26.61 62.14 -21.07
CA MET A 1 26.87 60.78 -21.59
C MET A 1 28.33 60.50 -21.33
N PHE A 2 28.61 59.95 -20.16
CA PHE A 2 29.97 59.58 -19.74
C PHE A 2 29.84 58.18 -19.15
N ASP A 3 30.22 57.19 -19.95
CA ASP A 3 30.28 55.80 -19.49
C ASP A 3 31.47 55.66 -18.53
N ALA A 4 31.19 55.23 -17.30
CA ALA A 4 32.19 54.95 -16.29
C ALA A 4 32.80 53.57 -16.56
N VAL A 5 34.13 53.51 -16.71
CA VAL A 5 34.91 52.27 -16.86
C VAL A 5 35.86 52.16 -15.67
N ASP A 6 35.78 51.04 -14.95
CA ASP A 6 36.69 50.69 -13.84
C ASP A 6 38.08 50.24 -14.34
N PRO A 7 39.16 50.48 -13.57
CA PRO A 7 40.55 50.30 -14.02
C PRO A 7 41.08 48.85 -14.03
N ILE A 8 40.25 47.83 -13.82
CA ILE A 8 40.71 46.42 -13.66
C ILE A 8 40.23 45.49 -14.79
N GLY A 9 39.43 45.95 -15.75
CA GLY A 9 39.14 45.17 -16.97
C GLY A 9 38.51 43.78 -16.72
N MET A 10 37.86 43.58 -15.58
CA MET A 10 36.99 42.41 -15.39
C MET A 10 35.55 42.82 -15.71
N LEU A 11 35.00 42.20 -16.75
CA LEU A 11 33.57 42.17 -17.01
C LEU A 11 32.86 41.70 -15.72
N ILE A 12 32.08 42.58 -15.11
CA ILE A 12 31.06 42.18 -14.14
C ILE A 12 30.01 41.41 -14.97
N PRO A 13 29.87 40.07 -14.81
CA PRO A 13 28.79 39.37 -15.49
C PRO A 13 27.48 39.88 -14.90
N SER A 14 26.63 40.42 -15.76
CA SER A 14 25.29 40.88 -15.41
C SER A 14 24.52 39.76 -14.71
N ASP A 15 24.08 40.03 -13.48
CA ASP A 15 23.24 39.15 -12.68
C ASP A 15 21.85 38.97 -13.33
N ASP A 16 21.66 38.14 -14.36
CA ASP A 16 20.31 37.71 -14.78
C ASP A 16 20.22 36.55 -15.81
N GLU A 17 21.24 35.70 -15.97
CA GLU A 17 21.01 34.39 -16.60
C GLU A 17 20.77 33.34 -15.51
N ALA A 18 19.49 33.21 -15.14
CA ALA A 18 18.96 32.08 -14.41
C ALA A 18 19.43 30.76 -15.06
N ARG A 19 20.53 30.18 -14.57
CA ARG A 19 21.01 28.84 -14.97
C ARG A 19 19.96 27.80 -14.60
N THR A 20 19.02 27.60 -15.51
CA THR A 20 18.01 26.56 -15.42
C THR A 20 18.67 25.22 -15.72
N MET A 21 18.51 24.26 -14.80
CA MET A 21 18.96 22.88 -14.99
C MET A 21 17.75 21.97 -15.13
N GLU A 22 17.89 20.92 -15.93
CA GLU A 22 16.88 19.87 -16.03
C GLU A 22 17.03 18.89 -14.87
N CYS A 23 15.92 18.59 -14.18
CA CYS A 23 15.91 17.60 -13.11
C CYS A 23 15.98 16.18 -13.69
N PRO A 24 16.99 15.35 -13.35
CA PRO A 24 17.06 13.96 -13.81
C PRO A 24 15.88 13.09 -13.37
N GLY A 25 15.14 13.50 -12.34
CA GLY A 25 14.02 12.73 -11.77
C GLY A 25 12.65 13.00 -12.38
N CYS A 26 12.42 14.20 -12.93
CA CYS A 26 11.11 14.59 -13.46
C CYS A 26 11.18 15.42 -14.75
N THR A 27 12.40 15.56 -15.32
CA THR A 27 12.72 16.32 -16.55
C THR A 27 12.24 17.76 -16.57
N ALA A 28 11.80 18.30 -15.43
CA ALA A 28 11.40 19.69 -15.31
C ALA A 28 12.63 20.59 -15.18
N ALA A 29 12.62 21.70 -15.93
CA ALA A 29 13.58 22.78 -15.72
C ALA A 29 13.36 23.41 -14.34
N PHE A 30 14.44 23.61 -13.59
CA PHE A 30 14.39 24.27 -12.30
C PHE A 30 15.59 25.18 -12.10
N MET A 31 15.42 26.20 -11.26
CA MET A 31 16.51 27.06 -10.82
C MET A 31 17.14 26.48 -9.55
N PRO A 32 18.42 26.08 -9.57
CA PRO A 32 19.11 25.57 -8.40
C PRO A 32 19.27 26.69 -7.37
N LYS A 33 18.89 26.43 -6.11
CA LYS A 33 19.14 27.35 -4.99
C LYS A 33 20.56 27.22 -4.43
N ARG A 34 21.27 26.16 -4.81
CA ARG A 34 22.64 25.83 -4.35
C ARG A 34 23.45 25.35 -5.55
N LEU A 35 24.74 25.68 -5.58
CA LEU A 35 25.64 25.36 -6.70
C LEU A 35 25.69 23.85 -7.03
N ASN A 36 25.51 22.98 -6.04
CA ASN A 36 25.53 21.52 -6.18
C ASN A 36 24.14 20.86 -6.26
N GLN A 37 23.07 21.65 -6.44
CA GLN A 37 21.71 21.11 -6.48
C GLN A 37 21.40 20.51 -7.86
N SER A 38 21.38 19.18 -7.95
CA SER A 38 21.09 18.44 -9.19
C SER A 38 19.61 18.10 -9.39
N TYR A 39 18.76 18.28 -8.37
CA TYR A 39 17.34 17.90 -8.41
C TYR A 39 16.46 19.08 -8.04
N CYS A 40 15.30 19.20 -8.69
CA CYS A 40 14.33 20.27 -8.41
C CYS A 40 13.74 20.21 -6.99
N SER A 41 13.70 19.02 -6.39
CA SER A 41 13.14 18.81 -5.05
C SER A 41 13.77 17.61 -4.35
N ARG A 42 13.64 17.58 -3.01
CA ARG A 42 14.04 16.43 -2.18
C ARG A 42 13.24 15.16 -2.55
N ALA A 43 12.02 15.31 -3.05
CA ALA A 43 11.21 14.19 -3.56
C ALA A 43 11.81 13.60 -4.84
N CYS A 44 12.21 14.43 -5.80
CA CYS A 44 12.88 13.98 -7.01
C CYS A 44 14.24 13.33 -6.73
N GLN A 45 15.02 13.89 -5.80
CA GLN A 45 16.27 13.27 -5.34
C GLN A 45 16.04 11.87 -4.73
N LYS A 46 15.02 11.73 -3.87
CA LYS A 46 14.66 10.43 -3.25
C LYS A 46 14.11 9.43 -4.27
N ASN A 47 13.33 9.88 -5.24
CA ASN A 47 12.76 9.00 -6.25
C ASN A 47 13.82 8.54 -7.25
N ALA A 48 14.76 9.41 -7.63
CA ALA A 48 15.88 9.06 -8.48
C ALA A 48 16.77 7.97 -7.85
N SER A 49 17.02 8.03 -6.53
CA SER A 49 17.79 6.98 -5.84
C SER A 49 17.03 5.68 -5.58
N ARG A 50 15.69 5.72 -5.56
CA ARG A 50 14.83 4.53 -5.31
C ARG A 50 14.45 3.77 -6.58
N GLY A 51 14.53 4.42 -7.75
CA GLY A 51 14.09 3.89 -9.04
C GLY A 51 12.57 3.84 -9.21
N ASN A 52 12.10 3.66 -10.45
CA ASN A 52 10.67 3.59 -10.76
C ASN A 52 10.10 2.17 -10.50
N ARG A 53 9.92 1.82 -9.22
CA ARG A 53 9.30 0.54 -8.80
C ARG A 53 7.77 0.53 -8.95
N SER A 54 7.20 1.52 -9.64
CA SER A 54 5.74 1.68 -9.79
C SER A 54 5.11 0.46 -10.47
N ALA A 55 5.74 -0.09 -11.50
CA ALA A 55 5.21 -1.24 -12.23
C ALA A 55 5.17 -2.51 -11.36
N GLU A 56 6.26 -2.81 -10.65
CA GLU A 56 6.31 -3.96 -9.73
C GLU A 56 5.29 -3.81 -8.60
N ASN A 57 5.16 -2.60 -8.02
CA ASN A 57 4.20 -2.34 -6.96
C ASN A 57 2.76 -2.48 -7.47
N ARG A 58 2.46 -1.96 -8.66
CA ARG A 58 1.15 -2.14 -9.32
C ARG A 58 0.83 -3.60 -9.53
N GLU A 59 1.79 -4.38 -10.02
CA GLU A 59 1.60 -5.82 -10.24
C GLU A 59 1.39 -6.57 -8.92
N ARG A 60 2.16 -6.23 -7.88
CA ARG A 60 2.01 -6.81 -6.54
C ARG A 60 0.62 -6.50 -5.96
N SER A 61 0.19 -5.25 -6.02
CA SER A 61 -1.15 -4.84 -5.59
C SER A 61 -2.24 -5.55 -6.40
N ARG A 62 -2.08 -5.65 -7.73
CA ARG A 62 -3.01 -6.38 -8.60
C ARG A 62 -3.18 -7.82 -8.15
N ARG A 63 -2.08 -8.56 -8.00
CA ARG A 63 -2.11 -9.97 -7.55
C ARG A 63 -2.74 -10.14 -6.18
N HIS A 64 -2.48 -9.20 -5.26
CA HIS A 64 -3.03 -9.19 -3.92
C HIS A 64 -4.56 -9.08 -3.92
N TYR A 65 -5.11 -8.08 -4.63
CA TYR A 65 -6.56 -7.87 -4.69
C TYR A 65 -7.28 -8.91 -5.56
N GLU A 66 -6.65 -9.38 -6.64
CA GLU A 66 -7.18 -10.46 -7.48
C GLU A 66 -7.32 -11.76 -6.67
N ARG A 67 -6.31 -12.08 -5.85
CA ARG A 67 -6.38 -13.22 -4.93
C ARG A 67 -7.50 -13.05 -3.89
N ALA A 68 -7.64 -11.85 -3.32
CA ALA A 68 -8.72 -11.56 -2.38
C ALA A 68 -10.11 -11.75 -3.02
N GLN A 69 -10.27 -11.33 -4.28
CA GLN A 69 -11.50 -11.52 -5.04
C GLN A 69 -11.80 -13.00 -5.28
N ARG A 70 -10.82 -13.81 -5.70
CA ARG A 70 -11.01 -15.26 -5.90
C ARG A 70 -11.44 -15.97 -4.61
N LEU A 71 -10.88 -15.60 -3.46
CA LEU A 71 -11.30 -16.17 -2.17
C LEU A 71 -12.75 -15.78 -1.82
N ALA A 72 -13.13 -14.53 -2.07
CA ALA A 72 -14.52 -14.10 -1.87
C ALA A 72 -15.46 -14.86 -2.82
N GLU A 73 -15.10 -15.00 -4.09
CA GLU A 73 -15.87 -15.76 -5.08
C GLU A 73 -16.05 -17.21 -4.66
N MET A 74 -15.00 -17.89 -4.21
CA MET A 74 -15.08 -19.25 -3.66
C MET A 74 -16.12 -19.37 -2.54
N VAL A 75 -16.16 -18.40 -1.62
CA VAL A 75 -17.12 -18.39 -0.51
C VAL A 75 -18.55 -18.12 -1.01
N TYR A 76 -18.73 -17.18 -1.94
CA TYR A 76 -20.08 -16.76 -2.36
C TYR A 76 -20.69 -17.61 -3.48
N SER A 77 -19.88 -18.35 -4.22
CA SER A 77 -20.33 -19.36 -5.19
C SER A 77 -20.89 -20.60 -4.50
N ALA A 78 -20.48 -20.86 -3.25
CA ALA A 78 -21.02 -21.96 -2.47
C ALA A 78 -22.42 -21.67 -1.90
N PRO A 79 -23.23 -22.73 -1.70
CA PRO A 79 -24.52 -22.62 -1.01
C PRO A 79 -24.38 -21.97 0.38
N PRO A 80 -25.37 -21.17 0.84
CA PRO A 80 -25.28 -20.44 2.10
C PRO A 80 -24.87 -21.29 3.32
N GLN A 81 -25.34 -22.54 3.38
CA GLN A 81 -25.04 -23.49 4.44
C GLN A 81 -23.56 -23.94 4.48
N GLU A 82 -22.86 -23.93 3.34
CA GLU A 82 -21.47 -24.39 3.24
C GLU A 82 -20.45 -23.27 3.44
N ARG A 83 -20.88 -22.01 3.30
CA ARG A 83 -19.97 -20.84 3.36
C ARG A 83 -19.17 -20.76 4.66
N LEU A 84 -19.77 -21.16 5.78
CA LEU A 84 -19.10 -21.18 7.08
C LEU A 84 -17.96 -22.20 7.10
N GLY A 85 -18.17 -23.39 6.54
CA GLY A 85 -17.13 -24.41 6.42
C GLY A 85 -15.99 -23.97 5.51
N ILE A 86 -16.30 -23.28 4.40
CA ILE A 86 -15.26 -22.73 3.51
C ILE A 86 -14.43 -21.66 4.21
N ILE A 87 -15.05 -20.74 4.95
CA ILE A 87 -14.32 -19.72 5.72
C ILE A 87 -13.44 -20.38 6.78
N MET A 88 -13.95 -21.38 7.50
CA MET A 88 -13.18 -22.14 8.46
C MET A 88 -11.94 -22.77 7.80
N HIS A 89 -12.12 -23.44 6.67
CA HIS A 89 -11.03 -24.07 5.92
C HIS A 89 -10.00 -23.03 5.43
N ILE A 90 -10.44 -21.84 4.99
CA ILE A 90 -9.51 -20.75 4.64
C ILE A 90 -8.68 -20.33 5.86
N LEU A 91 -9.27 -20.24 7.05
CA LEU A 91 -8.56 -19.83 8.27
C LEU A 91 -7.50 -20.85 8.70
N GLU A 92 -7.67 -22.14 8.39
CA GLU A 92 -6.67 -23.19 8.67
C GLU A 92 -5.32 -22.93 7.97
N PHE A 93 -5.32 -22.20 6.84
CA PHE A 93 -4.10 -21.85 6.11
C PHE A 93 -3.36 -20.62 6.67
N ILE A 94 -3.88 -19.93 7.68
CA ILE A 94 -3.24 -18.74 8.30
C ILE A 94 -1.79 -19.00 8.80
N PRO A 95 -1.46 -20.14 9.43
CA PRO A 95 -0.09 -20.40 9.87
C PRO A 95 0.90 -20.44 8.71
N HIS A 96 0.48 -21.01 7.58
CA HIS A 96 1.33 -21.36 6.45
C HIS A 96 1.39 -20.28 5.37
N ASP A 97 0.33 -19.48 5.20
CA ASP A 97 0.20 -18.56 4.07
C ASP A 97 0.30 -17.08 4.47
N ALA A 98 1.48 -16.51 4.27
CA ALA A 98 1.71 -15.09 4.52
C ALA A 98 0.89 -14.16 3.62
N GLY A 99 0.60 -14.57 2.37
CA GLY A 99 -0.21 -13.78 1.44
C GLY A 99 -1.66 -13.71 1.89
N LEU A 100 -2.23 -14.83 2.34
CA LEU A 100 -3.56 -14.87 2.92
C LEU A 100 -3.65 -13.96 4.14
N ARG A 101 -2.68 -14.04 5.06
CA ARG A 101 -2.61 -13.17 6.24
C ARG A 101 -2.62 -11.69 5.88
N ASN A 102 -1.87 -11.30 4.85
CA ASN A 102 -1.84 -9.92 4.38
C ASN A 102 -3.20 -9.49 3.84
N ILE A 103 -3.91 -10.35 3.11
CA ILE A 103 -5.25 -10.08 2.59
C ILE A 103 -6.26 -9.93 3.74
N LEU A 104 -6.26 -10.84 4.70
CA LEU A 104 -7.24 -10.83 5.80
C LEU A 104 -7.05 -9.66 6.77
N THR A 105 -5.86 -9.08 6.83
CA THR A 105 -5.54 -7.93 7.70
C THR A 105 -5.42 -6.60 6.97
N ASP A 106 -5.66 -6.61 5.65
CA ASP A 106 -5.59 -5.42 4.80
C ASP A 106 -6.58 -4.35 5.27
N PRO A 107 -6.10 -3.14 5.67
CA PRO A 107 -6.97 -2.06 6.13
C PRO A 107 -7.93 -1.57 5.05
N ASP A 108 -7.54 -1.59 3.77
CA ASP A 108 -8.38 -1.11 2.67
C ASP A 108 -9.56 -2.07 2.48
N LEU A 109 -9.31 -3.38 2.49
CA LEU A 109 -10.38 -4.38 2.42
C LEU A 109 -11.31 -4.30 3.63
N LEU A 110 -10.78 -4.11 4.84
CA LEU A 110 -11.61 -3.99 6.05
C LEU A 110 -12.44 -2.69 6.06
N GLY A 111 -11.95 -1.62 5.44
CA GLY A 111 -12.61 -0.31 5.35
C GLY A 111 -13.64 -0.18 4.23
N GLN A 112 -13.53 -0.97 3.15
CA GLN A 112 -14.42 -0.89 1.98
C GLN A 112 -15.90 -1.04 2.34
N PRO A 113 -16.83 -0.26 1.77
CA PRO A 113 -18.26 -0.46 1.98
C PRO A 113 -18.71 -1.84 1.47
N PRO A 114 -19.83 -2.39 1.96
CA PRO A 114 -20.45 -3.57 1.36
C PRO A 114 -20.69 -3.34 -0.14
N ARG A 115 -20.59 -4.41 -0.93
CA ARG A 115 -20.93 -4.33 -2.37
C ARG A 115 -22.42 -4.04 -2.54
N ALA A 116 -22.82 -3.58 -3.73
CA ALA A 116 -24.23 -3.34 -4.07
C ALA A 116 -25.13 -4.54 -3.77
N ASP A 117 -24.62 -5.76 -3.96
CA ASP A 117 -25.34 -7.01 -3.66
C ASP A 117 -25.36 -7.39 -2.16
N ASN A 118 -24.98 -6.47 -1.27
CA ASN A 118 -24.76 -6.68 0.17
C ASN A 118 -23.73 -7.78 0.53
N ARG A 119 -23.00 -8.31 -0.44
CA ARG A 119 -21.92 -9.28 -0.21
C ARG A 119 -20.69 -8.57 0.37
N MET A 120 -20.07 -9.20 1.36
CA MET A 120 -18.84 -8.71 1.98
C MET A 120 -17.62 -9.17 1.16
N ASN A 121 -16.49 -8.49 1.32
CA ASN A 121 -15.21 -9.04 0.85
C ASN A 121 -14.66 -10.09 1.83
N ILE A 122 -13.67 -10.85 1.39
CA ILE A 122 -13.11 -11.95 2.19
C ILE A 122 -12.60 -11.51 3.57
N ALA A 123 -11.94 -10.35 3.68
CA ALA A 123 -11.40 -9.86 4.95
C ALA A 123 -12.53 -9.53 5.94
N LYS A 124 -13.60 -8.91 5.47
CA LYS A 124 -14.81 -8.65 6.27
C LYS A 124 -15.52 -9.92 6.69
N THR A 125 -15.69 -10.87 5.77
CA THR A 125 -16.32 -12.16 6.06
C THR A 125 -15.52 -12.93 7.11
N ALA A 126 -14.20 -12.99 6.97
CA ALA A 126 -13.32 -13.62 7.95
C ALA A 126 -13.38 -12.93 9.31
N ASN A 127 -13.35 -11.60 9.36
CA ASN A 127 -13.46 -10.85 10.62
C ASN A 127 -14.84 -11.01 11.28
N ALA A 128 -15.92 -11.08 10.50
CA ALA A 128 -17.25 -11.38 11.02
C ALA A 128 -17.31 -12.80 11.59
N TYR A 129 -16.72 -13.78 10.89
CA TYR A 129 -16.61 -15.15 11.35
C TYR A 129 -15.83 -15.25 12.67
N THR A 130 -14.62 -14.70 12.73
CA THR A 130 -13.80 -14.80 13.95
C THR A 130 -14.43 -14.11 15.15
N LYS A 131 -15.14 -12.98 14.92
CA LYS A 131 -15.90 -12.32 15.97
C LYS A 131 -17.07 -13.16 16.45
N LYS A 132 -17.80 -13.80 15.54
CA LYS A 132 -18.96 -14.63 15.88
C LYS A 132 -18.58 -15.88 16.67
N PHE A 133 -17.51 -16.57 16.28
CA PHE A 133 -17.15 -17.88 16.84
C PHE A 133 -16.12 -17.81 17.98
N TYR A 134 -15.20 -16.85 17.93
CA TYR A 134 -14.11 -16.73 18.91
C TYR A 134 -14.17 -15.43 19.72
N GLY A 135 -15.07 -14.49 19.41
CA GLY A 135 -15.09 -13.18 20.06
C GLY A 135 -13.88 -12.32 19.74
N LEU A 136 -13.06 -12.70 18.75
CA LEU A 136 -11.81 -12.03 18.39
C LEU A 136 -11.93 -11.30 17.05
N SER A 137 -11.26 -10.15 16.95
CA SER A 137 -10.97 -9.57 15.64
C SER A 137 -10.02 -10.48 14.86
N ILE A 138 -10.08 -10.42 13.52
CA ILE A 138 -9.22 -11.25 12.66
C ILE A 138 -7.73 -11.07 12.98
N LYS A 139 -7.31 -9.84 13.30
CA LYS A 139 -5.93 -9.53 13.70
C LYS A 139 -5.54 -10.25 15.00
N ARG A 140 -6.41 -10.23 16.01
CA ARG A 140 -6.14 -10.87 17.30
C ARG A 140 -6.16 -12.40 17.17
N TYR A 141 -7.13 -12.93 16.44
CA TYR A 141 -7.20 -14.36 16.08
C TYR A 141 -5.89 -14.84 15.43
N MET A 142 -5.40 -14.10 14.42
CA MET A 142 -4.14 -14.44 13.75
C MET A 142 -2.93 -14.42 14.68
N THR A 143 -2.83 -13.44 15.58
CA THR A 143 -1.76 -13.39 16.58
C THR A 143 -1.81 -14.61 17.51
N THR A 144 -3.01 -14.99 17.96
CA THR A 144 -3.22 -16.17 18.83
C THR A 144 -2.78 -17.46 18.12
N VAL A 145 -3.29 -17.69 16.89
CA VAL A 145 -2.95 -18.87 16.09
C VAL A 145 -1.45 -18.95 15.80
N ARG A 146 -0.80 -17.81 15.49
CA ARG A 146 0.66 -17.77 15.27
C ARG A 146 1.48 -18.04 16.54
N SER A 147 0.93 -17.75 17.71
CA SER A 147 1.58 -18.07 18.99
C SER A 147 1.43 -19.54 19.40
N GLY A 148 0.78 -20.37 18.57
CA GLY A 148 0.52 -21.78 18.87
C GLY A 148 -0.55 -22.00 19.93
N LYS A 149 -1.31 -20.95 20.29
CA LYS A 149 -2.41 -21.03 21.23
C LYS A 149 -3.71 -21.31 20.49
N GLU A 150 -4.54 -22.19 21.03
CA GLU A 150 -5.90 -22.34 20.55
C GLU A 150 -6.71 -21.10 20.95
N PRO A 151 -7.41 -20.45 20.00
CA PRO A 151 -8.27 -19.33 20.33
C PRO A 151 -9.48 -19.85 21.10
N ASP A 152 -9.65 -19.39 22.33
CA ASP A 152 -10.81 -19.71 23.17
C ASP A 152 -12.10 -19.38 22.39
N GLY A 153 -12.87 -20.42 22.06
CA GLY A 153 -14.16 -20.27 21.39
C GLY A 153 -15.20 -19.69 22.35
N ILE A 154 -16.12 -18.89 21.85
CA ILE A 154 -17.33 -18.57 22.61
C ILE A 154 -18.14 -19.88 22.68
N PRO A 155 -18.55 -20.36 23.87
CA PRO A 155 -19.41 -21.54 23.96
C PRO A 155 -20.66 -21.28 23.12
N GLN A 156 -20.92 -22.16 22.16
CA GLN A 156 -22.14 -22.12 21.35
C GLN A 156 -23.31 -22.39 22.32
N SER A 157 -23.97 -21.33 22.80
CA SER A 157 -25.25 -21.48 23.49
C SER A 157 -26.22 -22.10 22.49
N SER A 158 -26.45 -23.41 22.65
CA SER A 158 -27.42 -24.19 21.89
C SER A 158 -28.83 -23.81 22.32
#